data_AF-A0A7F5RGS5-F1
#
_entry.id   AF-A0A7F5RGS5-F1
#
_cell.length_a   1.000
_cell.length_b   1.000
_cell.length_c   1.000
_cell.angle_alpha   90.00
_cell.angle_beta   90.00
_cell.angle_gamma   90.00
#
_symmetry.space_group_name_H-M   'P 1'
#
loop_
_entity.id
_entity.type
_entity.pdbx_description
1 polymer ?
#
loop_
_entity_poly.entity_id
_entity_poly.type
_entity_poly.pdbx_seq_one_letter_code
_entity_poly.pdbx_strand_id
1 'polypeptide(L)'
;MCHPSSVDSLSTSAGQEDHVSMGCYSARKALNIVENVENVIAIELLAACQAIEFLRPLRTTAPLEEVYLAVRKVARSLDADRFMAPDIEAVKKLLEENKVWMAVQHHIAYYHSPKEIETRSFSPTSSSLVEEKPETHRTSLKRKHEDD
;
A
#
# COMPACT_ATOMS: atom_id res chain seq x y z
N MET A 1 19.36 8.09 13.63
CA MET A 1 19.32 8.98 12.45
C MET A 1 18.03 9.81 12.41
N CYS A 2 17.60 10.46 13.48
CA CYS A 2 16.34 11.26 13.45
C CYS A 2 16.59 12.74 13.77
N HIS A 3 17.66 13.03 14.52
CA HIS A 3 18.08 14.40 14.84
C HIS A 3 18.35 15.24 13.57
N PRO A 4 17.75 16.44 13.43
CA PRO A 4 17.92 17.26 12.23
C PRO A 4 19.39 17.67 12.09
N SER A 5 19.96 17.51 10.90
CA SER A 5 21.36 17.91 10.66
C SER A 5 21.46 19.39 10.29
N SER A 6 20.36 19.98 9.80
CA SER A 6 20.29 21.38 9.38
C SER A 6 20.30 22.41 10.52
N VAL A 7 20.25 21.97 11.78
CA VAL A 7 20.34 22.85 12.95
C VAL A 7 21.78 23.06 13.40
N ASP A 8 22.73 22.32 12.81
CA ASP A 8 24.16 22.49 13.05
C ASP A 8 24.77 23.42 11.99
N SER A 9 25.72 24.24 12.42
CA SER A 9 26.46 25.16 11.55
C SER A 9 27.85 25.39 12.13
N LEU A 10 28.87 25.09 11.34
CA LEU A 10 30.27 25.34 11.67
C LEU A 10 30.82 26.37 10.70
N SER A 11 31.23 27.53 11.22
CA SER A 11 31.72 28.63 10.39
C SER A 11 33.02 28.26 9.68
N THR A 12 33.08 28.54 8.39
CA THR A 12 34.24 28.28 7.52
C THR A 12 34.81 29.61 6.99
N SER A 13 35.99 29.54 6.36
CA SER A 13 36.62 30.69 5.70
C SER A 13 36.79 31.92 6.60
N ALA A 14 37.33 31.73 7.80
CA ALA A 14 37.57 32.79 8.80
C ALA A 14 36.34 33.67 9.11
N GLY A 15 35.14 33.08 9.10
CA GLY A 15 33.89 33.78 9.41
C GLY A 15 33.20 34.40 8.21
N GLN A 16 33.68 34.14 6.98
CA GLN A 16 33.00 34.56 5.76
C GLN A 16 31.80 33.66 5.41
N GLU A 17 31.89 32.38 5.75
CA GLU A 17 30.80 31.41 5.68
C GLU A 17 30.39 31.08 7.12
N ASP A 18 29.77 32.05 7.80
CA ASP A 18 29.43 31.95 9.21
C ASP A 18 28.19 31.10 9.49
N HIS A 19 27.33 30.89 8.48
CA HIS A 19 26.14 30.04 8.56
C HIS A 19 26.05 29.05 7.38
N VAL A 20 25.97 27.75 7.69
CA VAL A 20 25.88 26.67 6.69
C VAL A 20 24.73 25.71 7.01
N SER A 21 24.21 25.04 5.98
CA SER A 21 22.96 24.25 6.08
C SER A 21 23.15 22.78 6.44
N MET A 22 24.38 22.27 6.40
CA MET A 22 24.69 20.83 6.54
C MET A 22 23.84 19.91 5.63
N GLY A 23 23.44 20.45 4.45
CA GLY A 23 22.47 19.82 3.56
C GLY A 23 22.93 18.47 2.98
N CYS A 24 24.23 18.32 2.69
CA CYS A 24 24.79 17.07 2.17
C CYS A 24 24.58 15.89 3.13
N TYR A 25 24.85 16.11 4.43
CA TYR A 25 24.64 15.06 5.44
C TYR A 25 23.15 14.77 5.65
N SER A 26 22.30 15.81 5.63
CA SER A 26 20.84 15.65 5.68
C SER A 26 20.32 14.76 4.55
N ALA A 27 20.78 14.97 3.31
CA ALA A 27 20.36 14.19 2.15
C ALA A 27 20.80 12.72 2.23
N ARG A 28 22.07 12.46 2.57
CA ARG A 28 22.60 11.09 2.75
C ARG A 28 21.86 10.32 3.83
N LYS A 29 21.60 10.99 4.95
CA LYS A 29 20.83 10.43 6.06
C LYS A 29 19.40 10.11 5.65
N ALA A 30 18.74 10.97 4.88
CA ALA A 30 17.39 10.72 4.38
C ALA A 30 17.35 9.49 3.48
N LEU A 31 18.31 9.33 2.56
CA LEU A 31 18.43 8.15 1.70
C LEU A 31 18.55 6.86 2.54
N ASN A 32 19.47 6.83 3.49
CA ASN A 32 19.65 5.68 4.38
C ASN A 32 18.37 5.35 5.17
N ILE A 33 17.59 6.35 5.58
CA ILE A 33 16.32 6.10 6.30
C ILE A 33 15.31 5.45 5.35
N VAL A 34 15.17 5.95 4.13
CA VAL A 34 14.25 5.37 3.14
C VAL A 34 14.61 3.91 2.85
N GLU A 35 15.89 3.61 2.62
CA GLU A 35 16.36 2.23 2.41
C GLU A 35 16.04 1.31 3.61
N ASN A 36 16.16 1.82 4.84
CA ASN A 36 15.79 1.06 6.04
C ASN A 36 14.28 0.85 6.14
N VAL A 37 13.47 1.86 5.80
CA VAL A 37 12.02 1.76 5.81
C VAL A 37 11.54 0.76 4.76
N GLU A 38 12.12 0.75 3.58
CA GLU A 38 11.81 -0.25 2.54
C GLU A 38 12.00 -1.68 3.06
N ASN A 39 13.09 -1.93 3.80
CA ASN A 39 13.32 -3.22 4.45
C ASN A 39 12.24 -3.56 5.48
N VAL A 40 11.87 -2.59 6.34
CA VAL A 40 10.81 -2.78 7.35
C VAL A 40 9.48 -3.13 6.68
N ILE A 41 9.08 -2.37 5.65
CA ILE A 41 7.84 -2.60 4.92
C ILE A 41 7.87 -3.94 4.16
N ALA A 42 9.00 -4.35 3.61
CA ALA A 42 9.14 -5.67 2.98
C ALA A 42 8.91 -6.80 3.99
N ILE A 43 9.49 -6.70 5.19
CA ILE A 43 9.31 -7.69 6.27
C ILE A 43 7.85 -7.71 6.73
N GLU A 44 7.24 -6.55 6.95
CA GLU A 44 5.83 -6.43 7.34
C GLU A 44 4.91 -7.07 6.29
N LEU A 45 5.13 -6.78 5.01
CA LEU A 45 4.34 -7.32 3.92
C LEU A 45 4.47 -8.85 3.83
N LEU A 46 5.67 -9.38 4.00
CA LEU A 46 5.92 -10.82 4.02
C LEU A 46 5.18 -11.49 5.21
N ALA A 47 5.27 -10.89 6.39
CA ALA A 47 4.59 -11.38 7.59
C ALA A 47 3.06 -11.32 7.45
N ALA A 48 2.52 -10.23 6.89
CA ALA A 48 1.09 -10.08 6.62
C ALA A 48 0.57 -11.14 5.62
N CYS A 49 1.34 -11.41 4.56
CA CYS A 49 1.00 -12.49 3.62
C CYS A 49 1.01 -13.86 4.29
N GLN A 50 1.93 -14.11 5.22
CA GLN A 50 1.94 -15.35 6.00
C GLN A 50 0.73 -15.44 6.93
N ALA A 51 0.33 -14.34 7.57
CA ALA A 51 -0.86 -14.30 8.41
C ALA A 51 -2.14 -14.61 7.61
N ILE A 52 -2.25 -14.10 6.38
CA ILE A 52 -3.36 -14.43 5.46
C ILE A 52 -3.41 -15.94 5.18
N GLU A 53 -2.25 -16.60 5.05
CA GLU A 53 -2.21 -18.06 4.84
C GLU A 53 -2.73 -18.84 6.05
N PHE A 54 -2.35 -18.46 7.26
CA PHE A 54 -2.84 -19.10 8.47
C PHE A 54 -4.35 -18.93 8.68
N LEU A 55 -4.95 -17.91 8.06
CA LEU A 55 -6.39 -17.65 8.12
C LEU A 55 -7.19 -18.33 7.01
N ARG A 56 -6.55 -19.05 6.07
CA ARG A 56 -7.29 -19.77 5.02
C ARG A 56 -8.25 -20.80 5.67
N PRO A 57 -9.50 -20.95 5.16
CA PRO A 57 -9.99 -20.53 3.84
C PRO A 57 -10.57 -19.10 3.75
N LEU A 58 -10.42 -18.27 4.79
CA LEU A 58 -10.87 -16.88 4.73
C LEU A 58 -10.12 -16.13 3.61
N ARG A 59 -10.83 -15.19 2.97
CA ARG A 59 -10.29 -14.33 1.93
C ARG A 59 -10.38 -12.88 2.37
N THR A 60 -9.34 -12.11 2.04
CA THR A 60 -9.34 -10.67 2.25
C THR A 60 -10.01 -9.96 1.06
N THR A 61 -9.96 -8.63 1.03
CA THR A 61 -10.52 -7.83 -0.07
C THR A 61 -9.79 -8.09 -1.39
N ALA A 62 -10.47 -7.84 -2.51
CA ALA A 62 -9.90 -8.01 -3.86
C ALA A 62 -8.50 -7.37 -4.05
N PRO A 63 -8.27 -6.07 -3.71
CA PRO A 63 -6.94 -5.47 -3.87
C PRO A 63 -5.87 -6.15 -3.01
N LEU A 64 -6.21 -6.58 -1.79
CA LEU A 64 -5.24 -7.22 -0.90
C LEU A 64 -4.91 -8.65 -1.33
N GLU A 65 -5.87 -9.38 -1.92
CA GLU A 65 -5.59 -10.67 -2.54
C GLU A 65 -4.65 -10.52 -3.76
N GLU A 66 -4.78 -9.45 -4.55
CA GLU A 66 -3.84 -9.17 -5.65
C GLU A 66 -2.42 -8.89 -5.16
N VAL A 67 -2.27 -8.13 -4.09
CA VAL A 67 -0.97 -7.90 -3.42
C VAL A 67 -0.39 -9.20 -2.90
N TYR A 68 -1.20 -10.00 -2.20
CA TYR A 68 -0.82 -11.31 -1.70
C TYR A 68 -0.30 -12.22 -2.84
N LEU A 69 -1.01 -12.26 -3.98
CA LEU A 69 -0.59 -13.02 -5.15
C LEU A 69 0.72 -12.48 -5.74
N ALA A 70 0.93 -11.16 -5.75
CA ALA A 70 2.18 -10.56 -6.23
C ALA A 70 3.37 -10.97 -5.35
N VAL A 71 3.21 -10.96 -4.02
CA VAL A 71 4.25 -11.40 -3.07
C VAL A 71 4.52 -12.90 -3.21
N ARG A 72 3.47 -13.72 -3.35
CA ARG A 72 3.62 -15.19 -3.47
C ARG A 72 4.28 -15.65 -4.77
N LYS A 73 4.35 -14.80 -5.80
CA LYS A 73 5.14 -15.06 -7.00
C LYS A 73 6.65 -14.99 -6.76
N VAL A 74 7.09 -14.24 -5.75
CA VAL A 74 8.52 -14.02 -5.47
C VAL A 74 9.00 -14.66 -4.17
N ALA A 75 8.11 -14.85 -3.19
CA ALA A 75 8.42 -15.46 -1.90
C ALA A 75 7.36 -16.50 -1.51
N ARG A 76 7.78 -17.77 -1.37
CA ARG A 76 6.89 -18.88 -0.99
C ARG A 76 6.37 -18.74 0.45
N SER A 77 5.25 -19.41 0.74
CA SER A 77 4.76 -19.58 2.12
C SER A 77 5.83 -20.18 3.03
N LEU A 78 5.81 -19.80 4.31
CA LEU A 78 6.72 -20.29 5.33
C LEU A 78 6.10 -21.47 6.09
N ASP A 79 6.32 -22.68 5.57
CA ASP A 79 5.85 -23.92 6.21
C ASP A 79 6.80 -24.42 7.31
N ALA A 80 8.10 -24.20 7.10
CA ALA A 80 9.17 -24.54 8.03
C ALA A 80 10.27 -23.49 7.95
N ASP A 81 11.07 -23.39 9.02
CA ASP A 81 12.18 -22.43 9.10
C ASP A 81 13.14 -22.58 7.92
N ARG A 82 13.49 -21.44 7.34
CA ARG A 82 14.46 -21.34 6.25
C ARG A 82 15.21 -20.02 6.33
N PHE A 83 16.27 -19.92 5.55
CA PHE A 83 16.98 -18.66 5.37
C PHE A 83 16.08 -17.62 4.67
N MET A 84 15.66 -16.59 5.41
CA MET A 84 14.66 -15.61 4.96
C MET A 84 15.23 -14.41 4.21
N ALA A 85 16.55 -14.15 4.31
CA ALA A 85 17.15 -12.97 3.67
C ALA A 85 16.86 -12.88 2.15
N PRO A 86 16.87 -13.98 1.36
CA PRO A 86 16.53 -13.91 -0.06
C PRO A 86 15.06 -13.56 -0.30
N ASP A 87 14.14 -14.01 0.58
CA ASP A 87 12.72 -13.68 0.46
C ASP A 87 12.47 -12.21 0.79
N ILE A 88 13.12 -11.69 1.83
CA ILE A 88 13.03 -10.27 2.21
C ILE A 88 13.57 -9.39 1.07
N GLU A 89 14.73 -9.74 0.51
CA GLU A 89 15.31 -9.01 -0.63
C GLU A 89 14.41 -9.06 -1.86
N ALA A 90 13.82 -10.23 -2.17
CA ALA A 90 12.91 -10.36 -3.29
C ALA A 90 11.64 -9.51 -3.13
N VAL A 91 11.08 -9.43 -1.91
CA VAL A 91 9.93 -8.56 -1.61
C VAL A 91 10.32 -7.09 -1.59
N LYS A 92 11.49 -6.72 -1.08
CA LYS A 92 12.02 -5.34 -1.16
C LYS A 92 12.12 -4.89 -2.61
N LYS A 93 12.71 -5.71 -3.47
CA LYS A 93 12.80 -5.45 -4.92
C LYS A 93 11.42 -5.31 -5.58
N LEU A 94 10.44 -6.10 -5.15
CA LEU A 94 9.04 -5.98 -5.62
C LEU A 94 8.45 -4.60 -5.29
N LEU A 95 8.78 -4.04 -4.13
CA LEU A 95 8.37 -2.70 -3.70
C LEU A 95 9.09 -1.61 -4.51
N GLU A 96 10.41 -1.71 -4.67
CA GLU A 96 11.23 -0.76 -5.46
C GLU A 96 10.79 -0.69 -6.93
N GLU A 97 10.41 -1.84 -7.51
CA GLU A 97 9.86 -1.94 -8.87
C GLU A 97 8.39 -1.45 -8.98
N ASN A 98 7.80 -0.93 -7.90
CA ASN A 98 6.41 -0.45 -7.81
C ASN A 98 5.34 -1.48 -8.18
N LYS A 99 5.68 -2.77 -8.22
CA LYS A 99 4.75 -3.84 -8.64
C LYS A 99 3.57 -3.98 -7.69
N VAL A 100 3.79 -3.76 -6.40
CA VAL A 100 2.72 -3.75 -5.39
C VAL A 100 1.75 -2.60 -5.63
N TRP A 101 2.27 -1.39 -5.91
CA TRP A 101 1.45 -0.22 -6.22
C TRP A 101 0.63 -0.44 -7.50
N MET A 102 1.26 -0.93 -8.57
CA MET A 102 0.59 -1.20 -9.84
C MET A 102 -0.57 -2.20 -9.70
N ALA A 103 -0.45 -3.19 -8.82
CA ALA A 103 -1.52 -4.15 -8.56
C ALA A 103 -2.77 -3.44 -7.99
N VAL A 104 -2.59 -2.51 -7.04
CA VAL A 104 -3.74 -1.89 -6.34
C VAL A 104 -4.18 -0.55 -6.93
N GLN A 105 -3.39 0.08 -7.79
CA GLN A 105 -3.61 1.43 -8.27
C GLN A 105 -5.03 1.65 -8.84
N HIS A 106 -5.54 0.66 -9.58
CA HIS A 106 -6.88 0.74 -10.19
C HIS A 106 -8.02 0.70 -9.15
N HIS A 107 -7.83 0.00 -8.02
CA HIS A 107 -8.77 0.03 -6.90
C HIS A 107 -8.72 1.36 -6.14
N ILE A 108 -7.56 2.02 -6.11
CA ILE A 108 -7.35 3.29 -5.41
C ILE A 108 -7.90 4.49 -6.21
N ALA A 109 -7.88 4.45 -7.54
CA ALA A 109 -8.44 5.50 -8.39
C ALA A 109 -9.91 5.83 -8.07
N TYR A 110 -10.68 4.83 -7.63
CA TYR A 110 -12.06 5.00 -7.15
C TYR A 110 -12.18 5.89 -5.89
N TYR A 111 -11.15 5.96 -5.04
CA TYR A 111 -11.17 6.77 -3.83
C TYR A 111 -10.76 8.22 -4.08
N HIS A 112 -9.99 8.48 -5.14
CA HIS A 112 -9.56 9.82 -5.53
C HIS A 112 -10.52 10.50 -6.51
N SER A 113 -11.56 9.80 -7.01
CA SER A 113 -12.60 10.46 -7.78
C SER A 113 -13.42 11.38 -6.86
N PRO A 114 -13.75 12.60 -7.31
CA PRO A 114 -14.66 13.46 -6.57
C PRO A 114 -16.00 12.73 -6.44
N LYS A 115 -16.35 12.33 -5.22
CA LYS A 115 -17.67 11.78 -4.92
C LYS A 115 -18.61 12.97 -4.77
N GLU A 116 -19.50 13.17 -5.74
CA GLU A 116 -20.68 14.00 -5.53
C GLU A 116 -21.56 13.29 -4.49
N ILE A 117 -21.30 13.56 -3.22
CA ILE A 117 -22.15 13.10 -2.13
C ILE A 117 -23.34 14.06 -2.12
N GLU A 118 -24.49 13.61 -2.62
CA GLU A 118 -25.75 14.33 -2.48
C GLU A 118 -26.09 14.41 -0.98
N THR A 119 -25.69 15.51 -0.34
CA THR A 119 -25.94 15.80 1.08
C THR A 119 -27.31 16.44 1.32
N ARG A 120 -28.08 16.67 0.25
CA ARG A 120 -29.42 17.26 0.35
C ARG A 120 -30.34 16.31 1.11
N SER A 121 -31.03 16.85 2.10
CA SER A 121 -32.13 16.15 2.77
C SER A 121 -33.22 15.82 1.74
N PHE A 122 -33.69 14.58 1.73
CA PHE A 122 -34.74 14.13 0.82
C PHE A 122 -35.96 15.06 0.95
N SER A 123 -36.34 15.70 -0.16
CA SER A 123 -37.53 16.51 -0.27
C SER A 123 -38.43 15.92 -1.36
N PRO A 124 -39.74 15.74 -1.12
CA PRO A 124 -40.67 15.22 -2.12
C PRO A 124 -40.83 16.14 -3.35
N THR A 125 -40.24 17.33 -3.33
CA THR A 125 -40.20 18.29 -4.46
C THR A 125 -38.83 18.33 -5.15
N SER A 126 -37.85 17.53 -4.72
CA SER A 126 -36.51 17.48 -5.31
C SER A 126 -36.49 16.56 -6.54
N SER A 127 -36.11 17.07 -7.71
CA SER A 127 -35.82 16.26 -8.89
C SER A 127 -34.33 15.89 -8.92
N SER A 128 -34.01 14.60 -8.97
CA SER A 128 -32.66 14.08 -9.19
C SER A 128 -32.49 13.59 -10.62
N LEU A 129 -31.33 13.87 -11.22
CA LEU A 129 -30.89 13.19 -12.44
C LEU A 129 -30.21 11.89 -11.99
N VAL A 130 -30.93 10.77 -12.07
CA VAL A 130 -30.37 9.46 -11.77
C VAL A 130 -29.42 9.07 -12.90
N GLU A 131 -28.11 9.08 -12.66
CA GLU A 131 -27.20 8.25 -13.44
C GLU A 131 -27.37 6.80 -12.98
N GLU A 132 -27.83 5.94 -13.90
CA GLU A 132 -27.95 4.51 -13.65
C GLU A 132 -26.58 3.92 -13.30
N LYS A 133 -26.50 3.35 -12.10
CA LYS A 133 -25.37 2.55 -11.65
C LYS A 133 -25.25 1.33 -12.59
N PRO A 134 -24.08 1.02 -13.18
CA PRO A 134 -23.95 -0.13 -14.06
C PRO A 134 -24.28 -1.42 -13.30
N GLU A 135 -25.25 -2.17 -13.80
CA GLU A 135 -25.73 -3.41 -13.18
C GLU A 135 -24.60 -4.44 -13.09
N THR A 136 -24.23 -4.81 -11.87
CA THR A 136 -23.46 -6.03 -11.63
C THR A 136 -24.39 -7.22 -11.88
N HIS A 137 -24.23 -7.91 -13.01
CA HIS A 137 -24.90 -9.18 -13.29
C HIS A 137 -24.64 -10.20 -12.16
N ARG A 138 -25.58 -10.32 -11.23
CA ARG A 138 -25.67 -11.47 -10.32
C ARG A 138 -26.28 -12.63 -11.09
N THR A 139 -25.44 -13.58 -11.51
CA THR A 139 -25.90 -14.89 -11.97
C THR A 139 -26.40 -15.68 -10.75
N SER A 140 -27.70 -15.58 -10.48
CA SER A 140 -28.37 -16.32 -9.41
C SER A 140 -28.65 -17.76 -9.87
N LEU A 141 -27.90 -18.73 -9.31
CA LEU A 141 -28.23 -20.14 -9.42
C LEU A 141 -29.65 -20.40 -8.87
N LYS A 142 -30.55 -20.92 -9.72
CA LYS A 142 -31.86 -21.44 -9.30
C LYS A 142 -31.67 -22.72 -8.47
N ARG A 143 -31.99 -22.67 -7.18
CA ARG A 143 -32.34 -23.86 -6.39
C ARG A 143 -33.82 -24.18 -6.65
N LYS A 144 -34.09 -25.33 -7.26
CA LYS A 144 -35.43 -25.93 -7.28
C LYS A 144 -35.71 -26.58 -5.93
N HIS A 145 -36.80 -26.19 -5.29
CA HIS A 145 -37.55 -27.07 -4.38
C HIS A 145 -39.02 -26.89 -4.75
N GLU A 146 -39.58 -27.95 -5.34
CA GLU A 146 -41.01 -28.16 -5.58
C GLU A 146 -41.54 -28.86 -4.32
N ASP A 147 -42.52 -28.25 -3.66
CA ASP A 147 -43.38 -28.91 -2.68
C ASP A 147 -44.60 -29.46 -3.44
N ASP A 148 -44.82 -30.77 -3.33
CA ASP A 148 -46.11 -31.48 -3.38
C ASP A 148 -46.03 -32.67 -2.40
#